data_AF-A0A8T7BRR7-F1
#
_entry.id   AF-A0A8T7BRR7-F1
#
_cell.length_a   1.000
_cell.length_b   1.000
_cell.length_c   1.000
_cell.angle_alpha   90.00
_cell.angle_beta   90.00
_cell.angle_gamma   90.00
#
_symmetry.space_group_name_H-M   'P 1'
#
loop_
_entity.id
_entity.type
_entity.pdbx_description
1 polymer ?
#
loop_
_entity_poly.entity_id
_entity_poly.type
_entity_poly.pdbx_seq_one_letter_code
_entity_poly.pdbx_strand_id
1 'polypeptide(L)'
;MTNKKDSVDASKRKVLKGTAGIIAAGSMPLIFTGNAYGAYRNEPKGKSVTFGFNVPQTGAYADEGADELRAYKLAVQHINGEGDGGMLNTFSSKALTGNGVNGKKVVYVTGDTQTKSDAARASAKRMIEKDGAIMITGGSSSGVAIAVQGLCQEAGVIFMAGLTHSNDTTGKDKRANGFRHFFNT
;
A
#
# COMPACT_ATOMS: atom_id res chain seq x y z
N MET A 1 -1.75 -63.03 -29.49
CA MET A 1 -0.55 -62.67 -30.27
C MET A 1 -0.27 -61.19 -30.04
N THR A 2 1.00 -60.90 -29.71
CA THR A 2 1.74 -59.62 -29.79
C THR A 2 1.21 -58.37 -29.08
N ASN A 3 1.87 -58.14 -27.94
CA ASN A 3 2.09 -56.93 -27.18
C ASN A 3 2.83 -55.85 -28.02
N LYS A 4 2.48 -54.57 -27.91
CA LYS A 4 3.31 -53.45 -28.41
C LYS A 4 3.52 -52.44 -27.27
N LYS A 5 4.77 -52.38 -26.81
CA LYS A 5 5.31 -51.53 -25.74
C LYS A 5 5.27 -50.05 -26.14
N ASP A 6 4.70 -49.22 -25.28
CA ASP A 6 5.00 -47.80 -25.19
C ASP A 6 6.32 -47.61 -24.43
N SER A 7 7.30 -46.95 -25.05
CA SER A 7 8.52 -46.52 -24.37
C SER A 7 8.84 -45.08 -24.72
N VAL A 8 8.40 -44.14 -23.88
CA VAL A 8 8.97 -42.80 -23.82
C VAL A 8 9.19 -42.41 -22.36
N ASP A 9 10.40 -41.91 -22.10
CA ASP A 9 10.77 -41.02 -20.97
C ASP A 9 11.25 -41.58 -19.62
N ALA A 10 12.11 -42.59 -19.62
CA ALA A 10 13.01 -42.86 -18.49
C ALA A 10 14.26 -41.94 -18.45
N SER A 11 14.56 -41.22 -19.55
CA SER A 11 15.81 -40.44 -19.69
C SER A 11 15.74 -39.05 -19.07
N LYS A 12 14.63 -38.31 -19.25
CA LYS A 12 14.48 -36.94 -18.69
C LYS A 12 14.48 -36.90 -17.15
N ARG A 13 13.97 -37.94 -16.50
CA ARG A 13 13.88 -38.01 -15.03
C ARG A 13 15.22 -38.31 -14.35
N LYS A 14 16.20 -38.88 -15.07
CA LYS A 14 17.57 -39.09 -14.55
C LYS A 14 18.44 -37.83 -14.63
N VAL A 15 18.25 -36.98 -15.64
CA VAL A 15 18.99 -35.72 -15.78
C VAL A 15 18.66 -34.74 -14.63
N LEU A 16 17.40 -34.70 -14.20
CA LEU A 16 16.97 -33.85 -13.08
C LEU A 16 17.45 -34.37 -11.70
N LYS A 17 17.75 -35.68 -11.58
CA LYS A 17 18.33 -36.26 -10.36
C LYS A 17 19.86 -36.22 -10.34
N GLY A 18 20.51 -36.16 -11.50
CA GLY A 18 21.98 -36.10 -11.61
C GLY A 18 22.59 -34.72 -11.36
N THR A 19 21.80 -33.65 -11.43
CA THR A 19 22.26 -32.26 -11.26
C THR A 19 22.26 -31.77 -9.80
N ALA A 20 21.73 -32.56 -8.86
CA ALA A 20 21.75 -32.24 -7.43
C ALA A 20 23.09 -32.58 -6.73
N GLY A 21 24.05 -33.19 -7.42
CA GLY A 21 25.22 -33.82 -6.79
C GLY A 21 26.59 -33.19 -7.05
N ILE A 22 26.72 -32.19 -7.93
CA ILE A 22 28.01 -31.54 -8.22
C ILE A 22 27.79 -30.04 -8.40
N ILE A 23 27.83 -29.28 -7.31
CA ILE A 23 28.21 -27.86 -7.37
C ILE A 23 29.33 -27.64 -6.37
N ALA A 24 30.52 -27.50 -6.94
CA ALA A 24 31.75 -27.16 -6.26
C ALA A 24 31.61 -25.84 -5.48
N ALA A 25 32.38 -25.72 -4.41
CA ALA A 25 32.52 -24.51 -3.60
C ALA A 25 32.86 -23.29 -4.48
N GLY A 26 31.88 -22.41 -4.72
CA GLY A 26 32.07 -21.19 -5.49
C GLY A 26 30.74 -20.61 -5.97
N SER A 27 30.22 -19.64 -5.23
CA SER A 27 29.06 -18.79 -5.58
C SER A 27 27.78 -19.51 -6.02
N MET A 28 27.05 -20.09 -5.06
CA MET A 28 25.60 -20.32 -5.25
C MET A 28 24.85 -19.03 -4.89
N PRO A 29 24.08 -18.41 -5.79
CA PRO A 29 23.14 -17.38 -5.38
C PRO A 29 22.09 -18.06 -4.48
N LEU A 30 22.02 -17.64 -3.22
CA LEU A 30 21.05 -18.10 -2.22
C LEU A 30 19.64 -17.62 -2.60
N ILE A 31 19.08 -18.14 -3.68
CA ILE A 31 17.71 -17.83 -4.11
C ILE A 31 16.79 -18.89 -3.50
N PHE A 32 16.60 -18.86 -2.18
CA PHE A 32 15.41 -19.40 -1.50
C PHE A 32 15.31 -18.80 -0.09
N THR A 33 15.22 -17.47 0.01
CA THR A 33 14.57 -16.85 1.17
C THR A 33 13.08 -16.75 0.87
N GLY A 34 12.26 -17.59 1.50
CA GLY A 34 10.80 -17.60 1.37
C GLY A 34 10.09 -16.29 1.74
N ASN A 35 10.83 -15.26 2.19
CA ASN A 35 10.30 -13.91 2.46
C ASN A 35 10.20 -13.02 1.22
N ALA A 36 10.75 -13.39 0.06
CA ALA A 36 10.73 -12.52 -1.12
C ALA A 36 9.34 -12.38 -1.77
N TYR A 37 8.42 -13.32 -1.51
CA TYR A 37 7.05 -13.31 -2.06
C TYR A 37 6.02 -12.55 -1.19
N GLY A 38 6.46 -11.87 -0.12
CA GLY A 38 5.55 -11.20 0.81
C GLY A 38 6.08 -9.91 1.45
N ALA A 39 7.26 -9.42 1.07
CA ALA A 39 7.79 -8.17 1.60
C ALA A 39 7.06 -6.97 0.94
N TYR A 40 6.02 -6.46 1.60
CA TYR A 40 5.33 -5.23 1.20
C TYR A 40 6.22 -4.01 1.49
N ARG A 41 6.13 -2.97 0.65
CA ARG A 41 6.93 -1.75 0.82
C ARG A 41 6.65 -1.14 2.19
N ASN A 42 7.72 -0.74 2.87
CA ASN A 42 7.68 -0.14 4.20
C ASN A 42 6.99 -1.03 5.24
N GLU A 43 7.29 -2.34 5.22
CA GLU A 43 6.83 -3.27 6.25
C GLU A 43 6.98 -2.68 7.69
N PRO A 44 5.88 -2.59 8.47
CA PRO A 44 5.83 -2.06 9.82
C PRO A 44 6.84 -2.68 10.80
N LYS A 45 7.97 -2.01 10.99
CA LYS A 45 8.97 -2.36 12.01
C LYS A 45 8.75 -1.55 13.29
N GLY A 46 9.09 -2.13 14.44
CA GLY A 46 9.00 -1.44 15.73
C GLY A 46 7.58 -1.19 16.23
N LYS A 47 7.41 -0.10 17.00
CA LYS A 47 6.19 0.22 17.77
C LYS A 47 5.21 1.16 17.06
N SER A 48 5.54 1.65 15.86
CA SER A 48 4.73 2.63 15.14
C SER A 48 4.61 2.31 13.65
N VAL A 49 3.59 2.87 13.02
CA VAL A 49 3.38 2.87 11.57
C VAL A 49 3.08 4.27 11.07
N THR A 50 3.62 4.63 9.91
CA THR A 50 3.47 5.97 9.34
C THR A 50 2.42 5.99 8.22
N PHE A 51 1.44 6.88 8.32
CA PHE A 51 0.52 7.22 7.23
C PHE A 51 0.92 8.55 6.58
N GLY A 52 0.82 8.63 5.25
CA GLY A 52 1.07 9.86 4.50
C GLY A 52 -0.22 10.57 4.12
N PHE A 53 -0.42 11.79 4.62
CA PHE A 53 -1.56 12.65 4.30
C PHE A 53 -1.16 13.65 3.22
N ASN A 54 -1.44 13.29 1.97
CA ASN A 54 -1.06 14.05 0.79
C ASN A 54 -2.28 14.81 0.25
N VAL A 55 -2.51 15.97 0.85
CA VAL A 55 -3.71 16.81 0.65
C VAL A 55 -3.29 18.21 0.19
N PRO A 56 -4.12 18.95 -0.55
CA PRO A 56 -3.85 20.36 -0.85
C PRO A 56 -3.85 21.17 0.44
N GLN A 57 -2.73 21.80 0.76
CA GLN A 57 -2.64 22.81 1.83
C GLN A 57 -2.59 24.23 1.23
N THR A 58 -2.31 24.30 -0.07
CA THR A 58 -2.43 25.50 -0.90
C THR A 58 -3.10 25.14 -2.23
N GLY A 59 -3.44 26.16 -3.03
CA GLY A 59 -4.08 25.99 -4.33
C GLY A 59 -5.61 26.03 -4.27
N ALA A 60 -6.25 25.61 -5.36
CA ALA A 60 -7.69 25.80 -5.58
C ALA A 60 -8.58 24.99 -4.64
N TYR A 61 -8.06 23.91 -4.05
CA TYR A 61 -8.80 23.05 -3.12
C TYR A 61 -8.23 23.08 -1.69
N ALA A 62 -7.62 24.20 -1.29
CA ALA A 62 -6.96 24.30 0.01
C ALA A 62 -7.95 24.15 1.19
N ASP A 63 -9.19 24.63 1.03
CA ASP A 63 -10.22 24.54 2.06
C ASP A 63 -10.68 23.07 2.25
N GLU A 64 -10.95 22.35 1.16
CA GLU A 64 -11.26 20.92 1.21
C GLU A 64 -10.11 20.11 1.81
N GLY A 65 -8.86 20.45 1.45
CA GLY A 65 -7.69 19.79 2.01
C GLY A 65 -7.44 20.11 3.48
N ALA A 66 -7.82 21.29 3.95
CA ALA A 66 -7.76 21.64 5.38
C ALA A 66 -8.75 20.82 6.20
N ASP A 67 -9.96 20.61 5.70
CA ASP A 67 -10.97 19.76 6.32
C ASP A 67 -10.57 18.28 6.27
N GLU A 68 -10.08 17.80 5.12
CA GLU A 68 -9.56 16.44 4.95
C GLU A 68 -8.40 16.17 5.93
N LEU A 69 -7.46 17.12 6.06
CA LEU A 69 -6.35 17.00 7.00
C LEU A 69 -6.81 16.99 8.47
N ARG A 70 -7.79 17.83 8.82
CA ARG A 70 -8.35 17.87 10.18
C ARG A 70 -9.01 16.53 10.52
N ALA A 71 -9.79 15.97 9.59
CA ALA A 71 -10.43 14.68 9.75
C ALA A 71 -9.41 13.54 9.92
N TYR A 72 -8.33 13.52 9.11
CA TYR A 72 -7.29 12.50 9.24
C TYR A 72 -6.54 12.59 10.58
N LYS A 73 -6.21 13.80 11.04
CA LYS A 73 -5.58 14.00 12.36
C LYS A 73 -6.47 13.48 13.48
N LEU A 74 -7.76 13.79 13.43
CA LEU A 74 -8.73 13.31 14.41
C LEU A 74 -8.88 11.78 14.37
N ALA A 75 -8.89 11.18 13.18
CA ALA A 75 -8.94 9.72 13.03
C ALA A 75 -7.70 9.04 13.65
N VAL A 76 -6.51 9.63 13.50
CA VAL A 76 -5.29 9.12 14.17
C VAL A 76 -5.40 9.19 15.68
N GLN A 77 -5.93 10.29 16.23
CA GLN A 77 -6.16 10.42 17.67
C GLN A 77 -7.07 9.29 18.16
N HIS A 78 -8.24 9.13 17.54
CA HIS A 78 -9.20 8.09 17.93
C HIS A 78 -8.62 6.68 17.83
N ILE A 79 -7.98 6.33 16.72
CA ILE A 79 -7.38 5.00 16.52
C ILE A 79 -6.30 4.70 17.56
N ASN A 80 -5.56 5.72 18.00
CA ASN A 80 -4.56 5.59 19.06
C ASN A 80 -5.13 5.64 20.48
N GLY A 81 -6.46 5.72 20.64
CA GLY A 81 -7.11 5.81 21.95
C GLY A 81 -7.01 7.20 22.61
N GLU A 82 -6.65 8.21 21.85
CA GLU A 82 -6.65 9.60 22.27
C GLU A 82 -8.03 10.21 21.99
N GLY A 83 -8.41 11.26 22.73
CA GLY A 83 -9.71 11.92 22.57
C GLY A 83 -10.87 11.13 23.17
N ASP A 84 -12.05 11.22 22.57
CA ASP A 84 -13.28 10.55 23.02
C ASP A 84 -13.47 9.15 22.40
N GLY A 85 -12.48 8.66 21.65
CA GLY A 85 -12.56 7.42 20.88
C GLY A 85 -13.42 7.51 19.61
N GLY A 86 -14.06 8.65 19.36
CA GLY A 86 -14.88 8.97 18.20
C GLY A 86 -15.80 7.83 17.74
N MET A 87 -15.74 7.53 16.45
CA MET A 87 -16.61 6.53 15.82
C MET A 87 -16.22 5.08 16.16
N LEU A 88 -15.15 4.81 16.91
CA LEU A 88 -14.70 3.44 17.19
C LEU A 88 -15.79 2.61 17.87
N ASN A 89 -16.55 3.22 18.77
CA ASN A 89 -17.63 2.55 19.49
C ASN A 89 -18.85 2.25 18.61
N THR A 90 -18.97 2.93 17.47
CA THR A 90 -20.08 2.74 16.52
C THR A 90 -19.84 1.58 15.55
N PHE A 91 -18.58 1.15 15.37
CA PHE A 91 -18.28 0.03 14.49
C PHE A 91 -18.74 -1.29 15.12
N SER A 92 -19.38 -2.12 14.28
CA SER A 92 -19.74 -3.51 14.62
C SER A 92 -18.50 -4.38 14.82
N SER A 93 -17.41 -4.09 14.09
CA SER A 93 -16.12 -4.73 14.26
C SER A 93 -15.41 -4.23 15.51
N LYS A 94 -14.96 -5.16 16.36
CA LYS A 94 -14.14 -4.89 17.56
C LYS A 94 -12.64 -5.05 17.33
N ALA A 95 -12.21 -5.02 16.06
CA ALA A 95 -10.80 -5.20 15.71
C ALA A 95 -9.91 -4.03 16.18
N LEU A 96 -10.46 -2.82 16.25
CA LEU A 96 -9.77 -1.63 16.75
C LEU A 96 -10.24 -1.33 18.18
N THR A 97 -9.29 -1.28 19.11
CA THR A 97 -9.55 -1.08 20.55
C THR A 97 -9.00 0.25 21.09
N GLY A 98 -8.60 1.16 20.20
CA GLY A 98 -7.97 2.43 20.61
C GLY A 98 -6.52 2.26 21.08
N ASN A 99 -5.76 1.31 20.52
CA ASN A 99 -4.33 1.12 20.84
C ASN A 99 -3.49 1.10 19.56
N GLY A 100 -3.87 1.93 18.59
CA GLY A 100 -3.30 1.93 17.25
C GLY A 100 -3.82 0.77 16.39
N VAL A 101 -3.02 0.34 15.43
CA VAL A 101 -3.35 -0.75 14.49
C VAL A 101 -2.40 -1.91 14.75
N ASN A 102 -2.95 -3.09 15.04
CA ASN A 102 -2.17 -4.28 15.41
C ASN A 102 -1.13 -4.02 16.52
N GLY A 103 -1.51 -3.21 17.53
CA GLY A 103 -0.65 -2.82 18.65
C GLY A 103 0.48 -1.83 18.31
N LYS A 104 0.48 -1.27 17.09
CA LYS A 104 1.44 -0.23 16.69
C LYS A 104 0.76 1.13 16.67
N LYS A 105 1.40 2.12 17.30
CA LYS A 105 0.92 3.51 17.28
C LYS A 105 0.92 4.04 15.86
N VAL A 106 -0.20 4.62 15.42
CA VAL A 106 -0.27 5.30 14.13
C VAL A 106 0.35 6.70 14.29
N VAL A 107 1.34 7.00 13.47
CA VAL A 107 1.88 8.34 13.28
C VAL A 107 1.62 8.78 11.84
N TYR A 108 1.78 10.07 11.55
CA TYR A 108 1.54 10.58 10.21
C TYR A 108 2.56 11.62 9.79
N VAL A 109 2.72 11.75 8.48
CA VAL A 109 3.40 12.86 7.82
C VAL A 109 2.44 13.53 6.85
N THR A 110 2.65 14.81 6.59
CA THR A 110 1.79 15.59 5.70
C THR A 110 2.59 16.13 4.51
N GLY A 111 1.88 16.49 3.45
CA GLY A 111 2.51 17.14 2.32
C GLY A 111 1.50 17.82 1.43
N ASP A 112 1.89 18.98 0.93
CA ASP A 112 1.04 19.85 0.12
C ASP A 112 1.04 19.42 -1.34
N THR A 113 -0.14 19.06 -1.84
CA THR A 113 -0.32 18.73 -3.26
C THR A 113 -0.38 19.96 -4.16
N GLN A 114 -0.64 21.15 -3.61
CA GLN A 114 -0.85 22.40 -4.35
C GLN A 114 -1.94 22.30 -5.44
N THR A 115 -2.81 21.29 -5.35
CA THR A 115 -3.77 20.90 -6.42
C THR A 115 -3.06 20.54 -7.75
N LYS A 116 -1.79 20.13 -7.72
CA LYS A 116 -0.96 19.82 -8.90
C LYS A 116 -0.41 18.39 -8.84
N SER A 117 -0.58 17.64 -9.92
CA SER A 117 -0.17 16.23 -9.99
C SER A 117 1.33 16.02 -9.73
N ASP A 118 2.20 16.88 -10.25
CA ASP A 118 3.66 16.73 -10.08
C ASP A 118 4.08 16.99 -8.63
N ALA A 119 3.57 18.06 -8.01
CA ALA A 119 3.82 18.37 -6.60
C ALA A 119 3.29 17.24 -5.70
N ALA A 120 2.09 16.73 -5.99
CA ALA A 120 1.51 15.61 -5.25
C ALA A 120 2.34 14.33 -5.36
N ARG A 121 2.82 13.97 -6.56
CA ARG A 121 3.70 12.80 -6.76
C ARG A 121 5.04 12.97 -6.05
N ALA A 122 5.68 14.14 -6.17
CA ALA A 122 6.94 14.42 -5.49
C ALA A 122 6.78 14.33 -3.96
N SER A 123 5.69 14.88 -3.44
CA SER A 123 5.33 14.84 -2.03
C SER A 123 5.10 13.40 -1.54
N ALA A 124 4.25 12.63 -2.22
CA ALA A 124 3.99 11.23 -1.90
C ALA A 124 5.26 10.36 -2.00
N LYS A 125 6.11 10.59 -3.01
CA LYS A 125 7.37 9.87 -3.16
C LYS A 125 8.29 10.10 -1.96
N ARG A 126 8.43 11.35 -1.50
CA ARG A 126 9.18 11.66 -0.27
C ARG A 126 8.61 10.92 0.94
N MET A 127 7.29 10.94 1.13
CA MET A 127 6.64 10.23 2.26
C MET A 127 6.94 8.73 2.24
N ILE A 128 6.90 8.11 1.05
CA ILE A 128 7.17 6.68 0.89
C ILE A 128 8.66 6.38 1.13
N GLU A 129 9.56 7.12 0.50
CA GLU A 129 10.99 6.78 0.45
C GLU A 129 11.77 7.25 1.68
N LYS A 130 11.42 8.43 2.22
CA LYS A 130 12.14 9.04 3.35
C LYS A 130 11.43 8.84 4.67
N ASP A 131 10.10 9.01 4.67
CA ASP A 131 9.32 8.98 5.92
C ASP A 131 8.76 7.59 6.23
N GLY A 132 8.93 6.62 5.33
CA GLY A 132 8.51 5.23 5.52
C GLY A 132 7.00 5.05 5.57
N ALA A 133 6.24 5.91 4.88
CA ALA A 133 4.77 5.82 4.85
C ALA A 133 4.31 4.48 4.24
N ILE A 134 3.45 3.77 4.97
CA ILE A 134 2.92 2.45 4.57
C ILE A 134 1.62 2.56 3.77
N MET A 135 1.01 3.74 3.79
CA MET A 135 -0.19 4.10 3.06
C MET A 135 -0.12 5.59 2.75
N ILE A 136 -0.59 5.99 1.57
CA ILE A 136 -0.84 7.38 1.21
C ILE A 136 -2.35 7.58 1.11
N THR A 137 -2.86 8.69 1.64
CA THR A 137 -4.27 9.08 1.51
C THR A 137 -4.38 10.56 1.18
N GLY A 138 -5.49 10.94 0.55
CA GLY A 138 -5.78 12.29 0.08
C GLY A 138 -6.62 12.26 -1.19
N GLY A 139 -6.40 13.23 -2.08
CA GLY A 139 -7.03 13.21 -3.40
C GLY A 139 -8.28 14.08 -3.53
N SER A 140 -8.24 15.30 -3.00
CA SER A 140 -9.27 16.32 -3.21
C SER A 140 -9.40 16.76 -4.68
N SER A 141 -8.45 16.39 -5.54
CA SER A 141 -8.55 16.49 -7.01
C SER A 141 -8.43 15.12 -7.66
N SER A 142 -9.32 14.81 -8.62
CA SER A 142 -9.31 13.52 -9.33
C SER A 142 -8.01 13.31 -10.13
N GLY A 143 -7.51 14.35 -10.81
CA GLY A 143 -6.26 14.25 -11.58
C GLY A 143 -5.03 14.02 -10.70
N VAL A 144 -5.00 14.69 -9.54
CA VAL A 144 -3.97 14.47 -8.52
C VAL A 144 -4.03 13.04 -7.99
N ALA A 145 -5.22 12.54 -7.67
CA ALA A 145 -5.36 11.21 -7.12
C ALA A 145 -5.01 10.10 -8.11
N ILE A 146 -5.38 10.23 -9.39
CA ILE A 146 -4.96 9.28 -10.43
C ILE A 146 -3.42 9.23 -10.53
N ALA A 147 -2.77 10.40 -10.47
CA ALA A 147 -1.32 10.51 -10.52
C ALA A 147 -0.63 9.88 -9.30
N VAL A 148 -1.13 10.14 -8.09
CA VAL A 148 -0.61 9.56 -6.83
C VAL A 148 -0.90 8.06 -6.76
N GLN A 149 -2.07 7.62 -7.21
CA GLN A 149 -2.46 6.20 -7.30
C GLN A 149 -1.50 5.42 -8.20
N GLY A 150 -1.13 5.99 -9.36
CA GLY A 150 -0.11 5.41 -10.25
C GLY A 150 1.24 5.24 -9.55
N LEU A 151 1.72 6.28 -8.86
CA LEU A 151 2.96 6.19 -8.08
C LEU A 151 2.88 5.14 -6.97
N CYS A 152 1.78 5.07 -6.23
CA CYS A 152 1.62 4.10 -5.14
C CYS A 152 1.60 2.66 -5.66
N GLN A 153 0.99 2.42 -6.84
CA GLN A 153 1.06 1.13 -7.53
C GLN A 153 2.50 0.75 -7.91
N GLU A 154 3.28 1.69 -8.45
CA GLU A 154 4.69 1.48 -8.79
C GLU A 154 5.53 1.20 -7.53
N ALA A 155 5.25 1.91 -6.43
CA ALA A 155 5.97 1.78 -5.18
C ALA A 155 5.58 0.55 -4.35
N GLY A 156 4.46 -0.10 -4.66
CA GLY A 156 3.91 -1.20 -3.86
C GLY A 156 3.29 -0.73 -2.53
N VAL A 157 2.77 0.49 -2.48
CA VAL A 157 2.14 1.12 -1.30
C VAL A 157 0.64 1.29 -1.55
N ILE A 158 -0.17 1.21 -0.51
CA ILE A 158 -1.62 1.43 -0.61
C ILE A 158 -1.93 2.92 -0.81
N PHE A 159 -2.80 3.21 -1.76
CA PHE A 159 -3.42 4.52 -1.92
C PHE A 159 -4.89 4.45 -1.53
N MET A 160 -5.31 5.28 -0.57
CA MET A 160 -6.70 5.50 -0.22
C MET A 160 -7.15 6.86 -0.78
N ALA A 161 -7.96 6.84 -1.83
CA ALA A 161 -8.59 8.03 -2.38
C ALA A 161 -9.72 8.50 -1.44
N GLY A 162 -9.60 9.74 -0.96
CA GLY A 162 -10.51 10.36 -0.02
C GLY A 162 -11.71 11.04 -0.69
N LEU A 163 -11.44 12.02 -1.56
CA LEU A 163 -12.45 12.95 -2.07
C LEU A 163 -12.59 12.94 -3.61
N THR A 164 -12.08 11.91 -4.28
CA THR A 164 -12.06 11.88 -5.75
C THR A 164 -13.42 11.49 -6.32
N HIS A 165 -13.97 12.31 -7.19
CA HIS A 165 -15.27 12.04 -7.82
C HIS A 165 -15.18 11.32 -9.17
N SER A 166 -14.05 11.41 -9.88
CA SER A 166 -13.94 10.76 -11.19
C SER A 166 -14.08 9.24 -11.09
N ASN A 167 -14.91 8.68 -11.98
CA ASN A 167 -15.04 7.24 -12.17
C ASN A 167 -13.72 6.61 -12.63
N ASP A 168 -12.81 7.39 -13.21
CA ASP A 168 -11.52 6.90 -13.68
C ASP A 168 -10.68 6.28 -12.56
N THR A 169 -10.75 6.84 -11.34
CA THR A 169 -10.00 6.39 -10.16
C THR A 169 -10.25 4.91 -9.85
N THR A 170 -11.49 4.44 -10.07
CA THR A 170 -11.91 3.04 -9.85
C THR A 170 -12.28 2.32 -11.15
N GLY A 171 -12.23 3.01 -12.29
CA GLY A 171 -12.62 2.55 -13.62
C GLY A 171 -11.41 2.40 -14.52
N LYS A 172 -11.24 3.33 -15.47
CA LYS A 172 -10.20 3.23 -16.51
C LYS A 172 -8.77 3.24 -15.96
N ASP A 173 -8.52 3.98 -14.88
CA ASP A 173 -7.21 4.14 -14.25
C ASP A 173 -7.08 3.39 -12.92
N LYS A 174 -7.98 2.43 -12.66
CA LYS A 174 -7.94 1.62 -11.44
C LYS A 174 -6.60 0.92 -11.26
N ARG A 175 -6.11 0.87 -10.02
CA ARG A 175 -4.87 0.19 -9.65
C ARG A 175 -5.15 -0.83 -8.55
N ALA A 176 -4.39 -1.92 -8.51
CA ALA A 176 -4.56 -2.98 -7.52
C ALA A 176 -4.34 -2.46 -6.09
N ASN A 177 -3.48 -1.45 -5.93
CA ASN A 177 -3.18 -0.82 -4.64
C ASN A 177 -4.08 0.40 -4.35
N GLY A 178 -4.99 0.74 -5.25
CA GLY A 178 -5.85 1.92 -5.16
C GLY A 178 -7.24 1.56 -4.65
N PHE A 179 -7.64 2.17 -3.55
CA PHE A 179 -8.96 2.02 -2.95
C PHE A 179 -9.62 3.38 -2.87
N ARG A 180 -10.93 3.43 -3.06
CA ARG A 180 -11.72 4.65 -2.88
C ARG A 180 -12.87 4.34 -1.96
N HIS A 181 -13.00 5.13 -0.89
CA HIS A 181 -14.26 5.16 -0.16
C HIS A 181 -15.16 6.20 -0.82
N PHE A 182 -16.41 5.84 -1.06
CA PHE A 182 -17.38 6.76 -1.61
C PHE A 182 -18.77 6.39 -1.11
N PHE A 183 -19.64 7.39 -0.96
CA PHE A 183 -21.00 7.15 -0.49
C PHE A 183 -21.76 6.29 -1.50
N ASN A 184 -22.46 5.28 -0.99
CA ASN A 184 -23.45 4.55 -1.76
C ASN A 184 -24.81 5.19 -1.44
N THR A 185 -25.41 5.85 -2.42
CA THR A 185 -26.79 6.36 -2.34
C THR A 185 -27.72 5.43 -3.09
#